data_AF-A0A8T5PMK0-F1
#
_entry.id   AF-A0A8T5PMK0-F1
#
_cell.length_a   1.000
_cell.length_b   1.000
_cell.length_c   1.000
_cell.angle_alpha   90.00
_cell.angle_beta   90.00
_cell.angle_gamma   90.00
#
_symmetry.space_group_name_H-M   'P 1'
#
loop_
_entity.id
_entity.type
_entity.pdbx_description
1 polymer ?
#
loop_
_entity_poly.entity_id
_entity_poly.type
_entity_poly.pdbx_seq_one_letter_code
_entity_poly.pdbx_strand_id
1 'polypeptide(L)'
;ADYCSELGVNLVELKKSTLTKLEKTGQMHPAYSRRNPLDIVGDALPERYEAAINILLNEPYISGLIVIQTLQTMTNSEEDSRIIIEANKQHPDKPIICVYIGGRFSKRGRLLLESKGIPDYNDLSKAVRAMKALISRNL
;
A
#
# COMPACT_ATOMS: atom_id res chain seq x y z
N ALA A 1 -10.56 -6.96 -1.96
CA ALA A 1 -10.53 -7.92 -3.10
C ALA A 1 -11.85 -7.86 -3.85
N ASP A 2 -12.97 -7.99 -3.15
CA ASP A 2 -14.32 -7.97 -3.74
C ASP A 2 -14.58 -6.73 -4.61
N TYR A 3 -14.35 -5.52 -4.09
CA TYR A 3 -14.49 -4.28 -4.89
C TYR A 3 -13.57 -4.25 -6.13
N CYS A 4 -12.37 -4.83 -6.07
CA CYS A 4 -11.50 -4.93 -7.24
C CYS A 4 -12.13 -5.83 -8.29
N SER A 5 -12.65 -6.99 -7.89
CA SER A 5 -13.38 -7.92 -8.75
C SER A 5 -14.60 -7.26 -9.39
N GLU A 6 -15.47 -6.64 -8.58
CA GLU A 6 -16.69 -5.96 -9.04
C GLU A 6 -16.41 -4.82 -10.03
N LEU A 7 -15.30 -4.09 -9.84
CA LEU A 7 -14.95 -2.95 -10.67
C LEU A 7 -13.99 -3.32 -11.81
N GLY A 8 -13.60 -4.59 -11.96
CA GLY A 8 -12.68 -5.06 -13.00
C GLY A 8 -11.25 -4.55 -12.84
N VAL A 9 -10.81 -4.29 -11.60
CA VAL A 9 -9.41 -4.01 -11.26
C VAL A 9 -8.73 -5.34 -10.92
N ASN A 10 -7.74 -5.74 -11.70
CA ASN A 10 -7.07 -7.02 -11.47
C ASN A 10 -6.13 -6.93 -10.26
N LEU A 11 -6.25 -7.90 -9.34
CA LEU A 11 -5.24 -8.13 -8.30
C LEU A 11 -4.17 -9.04 -8.88
N VAL A 12 -2.99 -8.46 -9.13
CA VAL A 12 -1.87 -9.23 -9.69
C VAL A 12 -1.41 -10.33 -8.75
N GLU A 13 -1.09 -11.49 -9.31
CA GLU A 13 -0.46 -12.56 -8.57
C GLU A 13 1.00 -12.19 -8.26
N LEU A 14 1.40 -12.34 -6.99
CA LEU A 14 2.78 -12.06 -6.59
C LEU A 14 3.67 -13.21 -7.05
N LYS A 15 4.67 -12.88 -7.88
CA LYS A 15 5.63 -13.86 -8.38
C LYS A 15 6.46 -14.42 -7.23
N LYS A 16 6.86 -15.70 -7.32
CA LYS A 16 7.78 -16.35 -6.36
C LYS A 16 9.05 -15.54 -6.14
N SER A 17 9.62 -14.94 -7.20
CA SER A 17 10.81 -14.08 -7.10
C SER A 17 10.57 -12.86 -6.22
N THR A 18 9.38 -12.25 -6.27
CA THR A 18 9.01 -11.11 -5.44
C THR A 18 8.84 -11.53 -3.98
N LEU A 19 8.19 -12.67 -3.74
CA LEU A 19 8.07 -13.25 -2.39
C LEU A 19 9.46 -13.54 -1.79
N THR A 20 10.37 -14.12 -2.57
CA THR A 20 11.76 -14.34 -2.13
C THR A 20 12.49 -13.04 -1.82
N LYS A 21 12.27 -11.96 -2.59
CA LYS A 21 12.84 -10.64 -2.27
C LYS A 21 12.30 -10.12 -0.93
N LEU A 22 10.99 -10.23 -0.70
CA LEU A 22 10.35 -9.85 0.57
C LEU A 22 10.94 -10.62 1.75
N GLU A 23 11.09 -11.95 1.62
CA GLU A 23 11.67 -12.80 2.68
C GLU A 23 13.13 -12.45 2.96
N LYS A 24 13.93 -12.15 1.92
CA LYS A 24 15.34 -11.77 2.06
C LYS A 24 15.57 -10.44 2.78
N THR A 25 14.55 -9.60 2.92
CA THR A 25 14.67 -8.36 3.72
C THR A 25 14.89 -8.64 5.20
N GLY A 26 14.46 -9.81 5.70
CA GLY A 26 14.42 -10.11 7.12
C GLY A 26 13.34 -9.35 7.91
N GLN A 27 12.55 -8.48 7.25
CA GLN A 27 11.54 -7.63 7.89
C GLN A 27 10.15 -8.28 7.93
N MET A 28 9.90 -9.27 7.08
CA MET A 28 8.58 -9.90 6.98
C MET A 28 8.34 -10.84 8.16
N HIS A 29 7.21 -10.65 8.85
CA HIS A 29 6.75 -11.57 9.89
C HIS A 29 6.44 -12.95 9.27
N PRO A 30 6.80 -14.10 9.87
CA PRO A 30 6.59 -15.42 9.27
C PRO A 30 5.15 -15.72 8.81
N ALA A 31 4.18 -15.15 9.54
CA ALA A 31 2.74 -15.29 9.29
C ALA A 31 2.16 -14.30 8.26
N TYR A 32 2.97 -13.42 7.65
CA TYR A 32 2.48 -12.56 6.57
C TYR A 32 1.91 -13.40 5.42
N SER A 33 0.91 -12.85 4.73
CA SER A 33 0.34 -13.55 3.59
C SER A 33 1.32 -13.55 2.42
N ARG A 34 1.32 -14.62 1.61
CA ARG A 34 2.15 -14.75 0.40
C ARG A 34 1.31 -14.60 -0.87
N ARG A 35 0.32 -13.71 -0.84
CA ARG A 35 -0.65 -13.49 -1.92
C ARG A 35 -1.04 -12.01 -2.00
N ASN A 36 -1.92 -11.67 -2.93
CA ASN A 36 -2.51 -10.34 -3.06
C ASN A 36 -4.00 -10.42 -2.66
N PRO A 37 -4.48 -9.68 -1.63
CA PRO A 37 -3.77 -8.65 -0.85
C PRO A 37 -2.62 -9.19 -0.01
N LEU A 38 -1.54 -8.40 0.09
CA LEU A 38 -0.37 -8.69 0.93
C LEU A 38 -0.63 -8.20 2.36
N ASP A 39 -1.21 -9.07 3.19
CA ASP A 39 -1.32 -8.86 4.64
C ASP A 39 0.05 -8.99 5.31
N ILE A 40 0.53 -7.87 5.87
CA ILE A 40 1.83 -7.76 6.56
C ILE A 40 1.71 -7.89 8.09
N VAL A 41 0.58 -8.37 8.62
CA VAL A 41 0.29 -8.61 10.04
C VAL A 41 0.12 -7.33 10.86
N GLY A 42 -0.78 -7.38 11.86
CA GLY A 42 -1.25 -6.20 12.59
C GLY A 42 -0.28 -5.56 13.59
N ASP A 43 0.91 -6.12 13.75
CA ASP A 43 2.02 -5.57 14.53
C ASP A 43 3.07 -4.87 13.64
N ALA A 44 2.74 -4.60 12.37
CA ALA A 44 3.67 -4.03 11.42
C ALA A 44 4.22 -2.67 11.89
N LEU A 45 5.54 -2.66 12.08
CA LEU A 45 6.35 -1.47 12.25
C LEU A 45 6.70 -0.83 10.89
N PRO A 46 7.14 0.43 10.86
CA PRO A 46 7.43 1.15 9.62
C PRO A 46 8.38 0.43 8.67
N GLU A 47 9.38 -0.28 9.18
CA GLU A 47 10.37 -1.02 8.37
C GLU A 47 9.72 -2.13 7.54
N ARG A 48 8.62 -2.72 8.04
CA ARG A 48 7.85 -3.73 7.31
C ARG A 48 7.04 -3.10 6.17
N TYR A 49 6.47 -1.92 6.39
CA TYR A 49 5.82 -1.14 5.34
C TYR A 49 6.83 -0.75 4.26
N GLU A 50 7.99 -0.20 4.66
CA GLU A 50 9.05 0.21 3.74
C GLU A 50 9.52 -0.96 2.86
N ALA A 51 9.86 -2.10 3.48
CA ALA A 51 10.27 -3.29 2.76
C ALA A 51 9.22 -3.75 1.74
N ALA A 52 7.95 -3.81 2.14
CA ALA A 52 6.86 -4.24 1.27
C ALA A 52 6.62 -3.26 0.11
N ILE A 53 6.47 -1.97 0.41
CA ILE A 53 6.16 -0.92 -0.56
C ILE A 53 7.28 -0.82 -1.60
N ASN A 54 8.53 -0.74 -1.15
CA ASN A 54 9.67 -0.57 -2.06
C ASN A 54 9.84 -1.79 -2.97
N ILE A 55 9.71 -3.01 -2.44
CA ILE A 55 9.83 -4.22 -3.27
C ILE A 55 8.71 -4.28 -4.30
N LEU A 56 7.46 -4.03 -3.89
CA LEU A 56 6.32 -4.12 -4.78
C LEU A 56 6.35 -3.05 -5.88
N LEU A 57 6.69 -1.79 -5.55
CA LEU A 57 6.77 -0.73 -6.57
C LEU A 57 7.94 -0.91 -7.54
N ASN A 58 9.00 -1.62 -7.15
CA ASN A 58 10.08 -1.99 -8.06
C ASN A 58 9.72 -3.13 -9.04
N GLU A 59 8.59 -3.82 -8.87
CA GLU A 59 8.20 -4.89 -9.79
C GLU A 59 7.50 -4.34 -11.04
N PRO A 60 7.97 -4.65 -12.26
CA PRO A 60 7.42 -4.07 -13.49
C PRO A 60 5.98 -4.53 -13.80
N TYR A 61 5.53 -5.63 -13.20
CA TYR A 61 4.17 -6.15 -13.37
C TYR A 61 3.16 -5.56 -12.38
N ILE A 62 3.61 -4.67 -11.48
CA ILE A 62 2.76 -3.94 -10.53
C ILE A 62 2.59 -2.50 -11.03
N SER A 63 1.35 -2.12 -11.34
CA SER A 63 1.00 -0.80 -11.87
C SER A 63 0.78 0.26 -10.77
N GLY A 64 0.55 -0.15 -9.52
CA GLY A 64 0.26 0.76 -8.41
C GLY A 64 -0.13 0.01 -7.16
N LEU A 65 -0.26 0.72 -6.04
CA LEU A 65 -0.60 0.14 -4.74
C LEU A 65 -1.81 0.81 -4.10
N ILE A 66 -2.67 0.00 -3.48
CA ILE A 66 -3.62 0.47 -2.48
C ILE A 66 -3.07 0.05 -1.12
N VAL A 67 -2.63 1.02 -0.30
CA VAL A 67 -2.08 0.79 1.03
C VAL A 67 -3.18 0.98 2.07
N ILE A 68 -3.55 -0.10 2.74
CA ILE A 68 -4.62 -0.12 3.74
C ILE A 68 -3.98 -0.14 5.13
N GLN A 69 -4.34 0.82 5.98
CA GLN A 69 -3.91 0.84 7.38
C GLN A 69 -5.16 0.91 8.26
N THR A 70 -5.37 -0.09 9.09
CA THR A 70 -6.45 -0.11 10.08
C THR A 70 -5.92 0.26 11.47
N LEU A 71 -6.82 0.46 12.43
CA LEU A 71 -6.41 0.70 13.81
C LEU A 71 -5.60 -0.48 14.35
N GLN A 72 -4.34 -0.21 14.67
CA GLN A 72 -3.37 -1.17 15.19
C GLN A 72 -2.56 -0.51 16.30
N THR A 73 -2.32 -1.23 17.40
CA THR A 73 -1.74 -0.67 18.63
C THR A 73 -0.29 -0.18 18.45
N MET A 74 0.48 -0.84 17.58
CA MET A 74 1.92 -0.59 17.42
C MET A 74 2.25 0.34 16.24
N THR A 75 1.27 0.67 15.41
CA THR A 75 1.51 1.30 14.12
C THR A 75 1.74 2.81 14.24
N ASN A 76 2.80 3.29 13.59
CA ASN A 76 3.13 4.72 13.53
C ASN A 76 2.67 5.31 12.20
N SER A 77 1.44 5.82 12.17
CA SER A 77 0.83 6.36 10.95
C SER A 77 1.60 7.50 10.30
N GLU A 78 2.35 8.28 11.08
CA GLU A 78 3.15 9.38 10.54
C GLU A 78 4.39 8.85 9.80
N GLU A 79 5.08 7.87 10.37
CA GLU A 79 6.27 7.27 9.75
C GLU A 79 5.91 6.45 8.50
N ASP A 80 4.85 5.65 8.58
CA ASP A 80 4.32 4.90 7.43
C ASP A 80 3.96 5.85 6.27
N SER A 81 3.42 7.03 6.60
CA SER A 81 3.11 8.06 5.60
C SER A 81 4.37 8.68 4.99
N ARG A 82 5.45 8.86 5.75
CA ARG A 82 6.74 9.34 5.23
C ARG A 82 7.33 8.35 4.24
N ILE A 83 7.28 7.07 4.55
CA ILE A 83 7.69 5.97 3.66
C ILE A 83 6.90 6.02 2.36
N ILE A 84 5.56 6.12 2.44
CA ILE A 84 4.69 6.22 1.27
C ILE A 84 5.02 7.44 0.41
N ILE A 85 5.26 8.60 1.05
CA ILE A 85 5.63 9.83 0.35
C ILE A 85 6.95 9.67 -0.41
N GLU A 86 7.93 9.04 0.21
CA GLU A 86 9.22 8.82 -0.43
C GLU A 86 9.11 7.82 -1.58
N ALA A 87 8.40 6.71 -1.38
CA ALA A 87 8.11 5.75 -2.43
C ALA A 87 7.36 6.37 -3.62
N ASN A 88 6.40 7.25 -3.37
CA ASN A 88 5.66 7.97 -4.43
C ASN A 88 6.56 8.90 -5.25
N LYS A 89 7.57 9.52 -4.64
CA LYS A 89 8.56 10.32 -5.38
C LYS A 89 9.47 9.47 -6.24
N GLN A 90 9.86 8.30 -5.74
CA GLN A 90 10.75 7.37 -6.46
C GLN A 90 10.04 6.66 -7.62
N HIS A 91 8.71 6.54 -7.55
CA HIS A 91 7.89 5.86 -8.54
C HIS A 91 6.71 6.73 -9.03
N PRO A 92 6.98 7.88 -9.68
CA PRO A 92 5.93 8.84 -10.06
C PRO A 92 4.89 8.26 -11.03
N ASP A 93 5.25 7.23 -11.79
CA ASP A 93 4.37 6.58 -12.77
C ASP A 93 3.50 5.47 -12.16
N LYS A 94 3.69 5.14 -10.87
CA LYS A 94 2.95 4.09 -10.18
C LYS A 94 2.10 4.68 -9.06
N PRO A 95 0.79 4.91 -9.27
CA PRO A 95 -0.06 5.53 -8.27
C PRO A 95 -0.06 4.74 -6.97
N ILE A 96 0.07 5.47 -5.85
CA ILE A 96 -0.20 4.97 -4.51
C ILE A 96 -1.48 5.63 -4.00
N ILE A 97 -2.44 4.81 -3.57
CA ILE A 97 -3.66 5.26 -2.90
C ILE A 97 -3.67 4.71 -1.48
N CYS A 98 -3.94 5.56 -0.51
CA CYS A 98 -4.03 5.18 0.89
C CYS A 98 -5.48 4.98 1.33
N VAL A 99 -5.67 4.10 2.29
CA VAL A 99 -6.94 3.89 2.99
C VAL A 99 -6.68 3.75 4.48
N TYR A 100 -6.60 4.89 5.18
CA TYR A 100 -6.33 4.95 6.61
C TYR A 100 -7.63 4.93 7.43
N ILE A 101 -7.92 3.78 8.04
CA ILE A 101 -9.09 3.50 8.87
C ILE A 101 -8.69 3.42 10.36
N GLY A 102 -8.24 4.55 10.92
CA GLY A 102 -7.84 4.64 12.34
C GLY A 102 -8.37 5.89 13.06
N GLY A 103 -9.23 6.68 12.41
CA GLY A 103 -9.80 7.89 12.99
C GLY A 103 -8.73 8.87 13.50
N ARG A 104 -8.77 9.20 14.79
CA ARG A 104 -7.79 10.12 15.41
C ARG A 104 -6.35 9.59 15.39
N PHE A 105 -6.16 8.28 15.44
CA PHE A 105 -4.84 7.64 15.52
C PHE A 105 -4.07 7.71 14.18
N SER A 106 -4.81 7.73 13.07
CA SER A 106 -4.23 7.91 11.73
C SER A 106 -4.23 9.37 11.26
N LYS A 107 -4.77 10.31 12.06
CA LYS A 107 -4.99 11.71 11.61
C LYS A 107 -3.72 12.40 11.15
N ARG A 108 -2.59 12.23 11.86
CA ARG A 108 -1.33 12.87 11.50
C ARG A 108 -0.79 12.34 10.18
N GLY A 109 -0.75 11.02 10.00
CA GLY A 109 -0.35 10.40 8.73
C GLY A 109 -1.21 10.88 7.56
N ARG A 110 -2.55 10.89 7.72
CA ARG A 110 -3.46 11.39 6.67
C ARG A 110 -3.20 12.84 6.27
N LEU A 111 -3.03 13.74 7.24
CA LEU A 111 -2.70 15.14 6.95
C LEU A 111 -1.36 15.28 6.22
N LEU A 112 -0.39 14.42 6.55
CA LEU A 112 0.90 14.40 5.87
C LEU A 112 0.77 13.94 4.42
N LEU A 113 0.03 12.85 4.16
CA LEU A 113 -0.29 12.36 2.81
C LEU A 113 -1.02 13.44 1.98
N GLU A 114 -2.04 14.07 2.56
CA GLU A 114 -2.81 15.15 1.94
C GLU A 114 -1.91 16.34 1.57
N SER A 115 -1.00 16.75 2.47
CA SER A 115 -0.05 17.84 2.21
C SER A 115 0.90 17.58 1.04
N LYS A 116 1.02 16.32 0.60
CA LYS A 116 1.83 15.88 -0.55
C LYS A 116 1.00 15.43 -1.75
N GLY A 117 -0.33 15.62 -1.70
CA GLY A 117 -1.23 15.26 -2.79
C GLY A 117 -1.42 13.76 -2.98
N ILE A 118 -1.08 12.94 -1.98
CA ILE A 118 -1.33 11.48 -2.03
C ILE A 118 -2.75 11.22 -1.54
N PRO A 119 -3.62 10.60 -2.36
CA PRO A 119 -5.02 10.43 -2.00
C PRO A 119 -5.17 9.39 -0.88
N ASP A 120 -5.84 9.78 0.20
CA ASP A 120 -6.30 8.91 1.26
C ASP A 120 -7.83 8.87 1.32
N TYR A 121 -8.42 7.68 1.26
CA TYR A 121 -9.87 7.48 1.33
C TYR A 121 -10.26 6.77 2.62
N ASN A 122 -11.46 7.06 3.11
CA ASN A 122 -12.07 6.34 4.22
C ASN A 122 -12.97 5.16 3.77
N ASP A 123 -12.94 4.83 2.48
CA ASP A 123 -13.79 3.83 1.85
C ASP A 123 -13.02 3.08 0.75
N LEU A 124 -13.04 1.75 0.82
CA LEU A 124 -12.31 0.89 -0.11
C LEU A 124 -12.88 0.94 -1.53
N SER A 125 -14.20 1.10 -1.71
CA SER A 125 -14.80 1.20 -3.04
C SER A 125 -14.32 2.47 -3.76
N LYS A 126 -14.26 3.60 -3.05
CA LYS A 126 -13.71 4.87 -3.58
C LYS A 126 -12.24 4.72 -3.96
N ALA A 127 -11.43 4.09 -3.10
CA ALA A 127 -10.03 3.85 -3.38
C ALA A 127 -9.83 2.99 -4.64
N VAL A 128 -10.59 1.91 -4.80
CA VAL A 128 -10.52 1.04 -5.99
C VAL A 128 -10.99 1.78 -7.25
N ARG A 129 -12.05 2.59 -7.18
CA ARG A 129 -12.51 3.43 -8.32
C ARG A 129 -11.45 4.42 -8.75
N ALA A 130 -10.82 5.09 -7.79
CA ALA A 130 -9.71 6.01 -8.05
C ALA A 130 -8.51 5.27 -8.67
N MET A 131 -8.13 4.11 -8.13
CA MET A 131 -7.05 3.28 -8.67
C MET A 131 -7.35 2.89 -10.11
N LYS A 132 -8.56 2.41 -10.40
CA LYS A 132 -9.01 2.09 -11.77
C LYS A 132 -8.80 3.27 -12.72
N ALA A 133 -9.23 4.46 -12.33
CA ALA A 133 -9.10 5.66 -13.14
C ALA A 133 -7.63 6.03 -13.41
N LEU A 134 -6.75 5.86 -12.43
CA LEU A 134 -5.33 6.16 -12.56
C LEU A 134 -4.62 5.14 -13.46
N ILE A 135 -4.85 3.84 -13.27
CA ILE A 135 -4.17 2.80 -14.07
C ILE A 135 -4.73 2.66 -15.50
N SER A 136 -5.95 3.13 -15.76
CA SER A 136 -6.54 3.11 -17.11
C SER A 136 -6.08 4.30 -17.97
N ARG A 137 -5.55 5.35 -17.34
CA ARG A 137 -4.83 6.43 -18.03
C ARG A 137 -3.42 5.92 -18.18
N ASN A 138 -3.07 5.33 -19.32
CA ASN A 138 -1.68 4.99 -19.62
C ASN A 138 -0.81 6.25 -19.41
N LEU A 139 -0.13 6.34 -18.26
CA LEU A 139 1.06 7.17 -18.06
C LEU A 139 2.25 6.41 -18.64
#